data_AF-A0A8H3B4H3-F1
#
_entry.id   AF-A0A8H3B4H3-F1
#
_cell.length_a   1.000
_cell.length_b   1.000
_cell.length_c   1.000
_cell.angle_alpha   90.00
_cell.angle_beta   90.00
_cell.angle_gamma   90.00
#
_symmetry.space_group_name_H-M   'P 1'
#
loop_
_entity.id
_entity.type
_entity.pdbx_description
1 polymer ?
#
loop_
_entity_poly.entity_id
_entity_poly.type
_entity_poly.pdbx_seq_one_letter_code
_entity_poly.pdbx_strand_id
1 'polypeptide(L)'
;MAGESRTELLGWLNELLQLNYTKVEQCGSGAAYCQILDSIYGNVPMNKVKMNAKHEYEFLANYKVMQEVFKKNKIDKPVLVEKLVKCKMQDNLEFLQWIRRFWESSYSGQPYDPVARRRGAPADPPATIAPLRAGPGLSASTSGARGSVGRKTPVGGARTGSAAGGEQLAAAQQQVKEMSAHLEGLEKERDFYFAKLRDIEILVQQQMEVLETEGKEKDHTLEEIQKILYSTEEGFEVPEGAAADEEETF
;
A
#
# COMPACT_ATOMS: atom_id res chain seq x y z
N MET A 1 -10.00 28.08 10.51
CA MET A 1 -9.61 26.80 11.12
C MET A 1 -8.72 26.09 10.14
N ALA A 2 -7.45 25.84 10.49
CA ALA A 2 -6.55 25.08 9.64
C ALA A 2 -7.16 23.68 9.43
N GLY A 3 -7.21 23.21 8.18
CA GLY A 3 -7.67 21.84 7.90
C GLY A 3 -6.68 20.85 8.51
N GLU A 4 -7.19 19.79 9.14
CA GLU A 4 -6.36 18.71 9.66
C GLU A 4 -5.43 18.18 8.56
N SER A 5 -4.16 17.99 8.93
CA SER A 5 -3.14 17.51 8.02
C SER A 5 -3.37 16.04 7.69
N ARG A 6 -2.86 15.60 6.53
CA ARG A 6 -2.91 14.19 6.10
C ARG A 6 -2.42 13.22 7.18
N THR A 7 -1.33 13.59 7.84
CA THR A 7 -0.67 12.76 8.86
C THR A 7 -1.55 12.63 10.11
N GLU A 8 -2.18 13.72 10.54
CA GLU A 8 -3.10 13.70 11.69
C GLU A 8 -4.33 12.84 11.41
N LEU A 9 -4.91 12.95 10.20
CA LEU A 9 -6.08 12.16 9.81
C LEU A 9 -5.79 10.66 9.79
N LEU A 10 -4.64 10.26 9.24
CA LEU A 10 -4.22 8.86 9.24
C LEU A 10 -3.88 8.36 10.64
N GLY A 11 -3.24 9.19 11.46
CA GLY A 11 -2.98 8.89 12.87
C GLY A 11 -4.28 8.60 13.62
N TRP A 12 -5.25 9.51 13.53
CA TRP A 12 -6.58 9.31 14.12
C TRP A 12 -7.26 8.04 13.60
N LEU A 13 -7.25 7.82 12.29
CA LEU A 13 -7.91 6.67 11.69
C LEU A 13 -7.31 5.36 12.22
N ASN A 14 -5.99 5.29 12.27
CA ASN A 14 -5.26 4.13 12.76
C ASN A 14 -5.49 3.89 14.25
N GLU A 15 -5.53 4.94 15.08
CA GLU A 15 -5.83 4.85 16.50
C GLU A 15 -7.29 4.39 16.75
N LEU A 16 -8.25 5.00 16.05
CA LEU A 16 -9.67 4.70 16.22
C LEU A 16 -10.00 3.25 15.82
N LEU A 17 -9.43 2.79 14.71
CA LEU A 17 -9.80 1.52 14.10
C LEU A 17 -8.76 0.42 14.31
N GLN A 18 -7.62 0.70 14.95
CA GLN A 18 -6.48 -0.21 15.05
C GLN A 18 -6.09 -0.74 13.67
N LEU A 19 -5.73 0.21 12.79
CA LEU A 19 -5.26 -0.02 11.42
C LEU A 19 -3.82 0.44 11.26
N ASN A 20 -3.19 0.06 10.15
CA ASN A 20 -1.83 0.48 9.79
C ASN A 20 -1.79 1.17 8.41
N TYR A 21 -2.66 2.16 8.20
CA TYR A 21 -2.69 2.92 6.95
C TYR A 21 -1.56 3.95 6.92
N THR A 22 -0.82 3.97 5.81
CA THR A 22 0.30 4.90 5.55
C THR A 22 -0.04 5.93 4.47
N LYS A 23 -1.09 5.65 3.68
CA LYS A 23 -1.53 6.45 2.55
C LYS A 23 -3.05 6.65 2.60
N VAL A 24 -3.52 7.83 2.20
CA VAL A 24 -4.96 8.17 2.22
C VAL A 24 -5.72 7.38 1.17
N GLU A 25 -5.05 7.05 0.07
CA GLU A 25 -5.54 6.24 -1.04
C GLU A 25 -6.07 4.87 -0.58
N GLN A 26 -5.56 4.34 0.54
CA GLN A 26 -6.02 3.07 1.14
C GLN A 26 -7.46 3.14 1.66
N CYS A 27 -7.95 4.35 1.97
CA CYS A 27 -9.34 4.57 2.32
C CYS A 27 -10.29 4.39 1.13
N GLY A 28 -9.79 4.39 -0.11
CA GLY A 28 -10.56 4.16 -1.34
C GLY A 28 -11.18 2.77 -1.44
N SER A 29 -10.77 1.83 -0.59
CA SER A 29 -11.43 0.53 -0.43
C SER A 29 -12.84 0.61 0.17
N GLY A 30 -13.17 1.73 0.81
CA GLY A 30 -14.46 1.96 1.50
C GLY A 30 -14.63 1.21 2.82
N ALA A 31 -13.74 0.27 3.16
CA ALA A 31 -13.85 -0.56 4.37
C ALA A 31 -13.68 0.27 5.65
N ALA A 32 -12.64 1.12 5.68
CA ALA A 32 -12.39 2.03 6.80
C ALA A 32 -13.58 2.95 7.05
N TYR A 33 -14.17 3.53 6.01
CA TYR A 33 -15.35 4.41 6.15
C TYR A 33 -16.57 3.67 6.71
N CYS A 34 -16.81 2.43 6.28
CA CYS A 34 -17.87 1.62 6.87
C CYS A 34 -17.65 1.42 8.37
N GLN A 35 -16.41 1.18 8.78
CA GLN A 35 -16.09 0.96 10.19
C GLN A 35 -16.14 2.24 11.03
N ILE A 36 -15.79 3.41 10.47
CA ILE A 36 -16.00 4.71 11.13
C ILE A 36 -17.49 4.90 11.42
N LEU A 37 -18.36 4.64 10.45
CA LEU A 37 -19.82 4.75 10.66
C LEU A 37 -20.33 3.74 11.69
N ASP A 38 -19.73 2.55 11.72
CA ASP A 38 -20.03 1.53 12.71
C ASP A 38 -19.69 1.97 14.13
N SER A 39 -18.60 2.75 14.30
CA SER A 39 -18.27 3.33 15.61
C SER A 39 -19.27 4.37 16.11
N ILE A 40 -20.03 5.00 15.21
CA ILE A 40 -21.05 5.99 15.57
C ILE A 40 -22.39 5.30 15.85
N TYR A 41 -22.83 4.43 14.93
CA TYR A 41 -24.20 3.91 14.93
C TYR A 41 -24.33 2.44 15.34
N GLY A 42 -23.27 1.64 15.22
CA GLY A 42 -23.26 0.20 15.50
C GLY A 42 -24.15 -0.66 14.58
N ASN A 43 -24.85 -0.05 13.63
CA ASN A 43 -25.85 -0.70 12.75
C ASN A 43 -25.30 -1.07 11.36
N VAL A 44 -23.98 -0.99 11.16
CA VAL A 44 -23.33 -1.36 9.91
C VAL A 44 -23.23 -2.89 9.84
N PRO A 45 -23.65 -3.53 8.73
CA PRO A 45 -23.49 -4.97 8.56
C PRO A 45 -22.03 -5.30 8.24
N MET A 46 -21.16 -5.26 9.26
CA MET A 46 -19.72 -5.48 9.14
C MET A 46 -19.36 -6.85 8.54
N ASN A 47 -20.24 -7.85 8.63
CA ASN A 47 -20.09 -9.14 7.97
C ASN A 47 -20.14 -9.09 6.44
N LYS A 48 -20.69 -8.01 5.87
CA LYS A 48 -20.71 -7.76 4.42
C LYS A 48 -19.57 -6.85 3.96
N VAL A 49 -18.85 -6.23 4.90
CA VAL A 49 -17.72 -5.34 4.61
C VAL A 49 -16.47 -6.19 4.42
N LYS A 50 -15.84 -6.01 3.27
CA LYS A 50 -14.57 -6.64 2.91
C LYS A 50 -13.42 -5.77 3.42
N MET A 51 -12.88 -6.11 4.59
CA MET A 51 -11.78 -5.35 5.21
C MET A 51 -10.48 -5.40 4.39
N ASN A 52 -10.16 -6.57 3.83
CA ASN A 52 -8.94 -6.79 3.03
C ASN A 52 -9.24 -6.82 1.53
N ALA A 53 -10.15 -5.96 1.07
CA ALA A 53 -10.48 -5.86 -0.35
C ALA A 53 -9.23 -5.45 -1.15
N LYS A 54 -9.02 -6.11 -2.31
CA LYS A 54 -7.86 -5.84 -3.19
C LYS A 54 -8.27 -5.35 -4.57
N HIS A 55 -9.50 -5.64 -5.00
CA HIS A 55 -9.98 -5.31 -6.33
C HIS A 55 -11.12 -4.30 -6.31
N GLU A 56 -11.24 -3.50 -7.36
CA GLU A 56 -12.24 -2.43 -7.46
C GLU A 56 -13.69 -2.93 -7.28
N TYR A 57 -14.02 -4.11 -7.82
CA TYR A 57 -15.36 -4.70 -7.65
C TYR A 57 -15.69 -5.02 -6.17
N GLU A 58 -14.68 -5.25 -5.34
CA GLU A 58 -14.82 -5.45 -3.90
C GLU A 58 -15.03 -4.14 -3.16
N PHE A 59 -14.37 -3.06 -3.61
CA PHE A 59 -14.58 -1.72 -3.07
C PHE A 59 -16.01 -1.25 -3.34
N LEU A 60 -16.55 -1.53 -4.53
CA LEU A 60 -17.94 -1.23 -4.86
C LEU A 60 -18.93 -1.93 -3.90
N ALA A 61 -18.64 -3.17 -3.48
CA ALA A 61 -19.46 -3.86 -2.49
C ALA A 61 -19.44 -3.14 -1.13
N ASN A 62 -18.29 -2.64 -0.69
CA ASN A 62 -18.17 -1.84 0.53
C ASN A 62 -18.95 -0.51 0.42
N TYR A 63 -18.81 0.20 -0.70
CA TYR A 63 -19.55 1.46 -0.92
C TYR A 63 -21.07 1.25 -0.96
N LYS A 64 -21.55 0.12 -1.48
CA LYS A 64 -22.98 -0.22 -1.42
C LYS A 64 -23.46 -0.37 0.02
N VAL A 65 -22.69 -1.04 0.88
CA VAL A 65 -23.00 -1.11 2.33
C VAL A 65 -23.01 0.27 2.95
N MET A 66 -22.03 1.12 2.63
CA MET A 66 -21.94 2.48 3.15
C MET A 66 -23.15 3.34 2.75
N GLN A 67 -23.60 3.27 1.49
CA GLN A 67 -24.78 3.98 1.01
C GLN A 67 -26.08 3.54 1.72
N GLU A 68 -26.23 2.25 2.00
CA GLU A 68 -27.37 1.74 2.79
C GLU A 68 -27.38 2.32 4.20
N VAL A 69 -26.21 2.45 4.83
CA VAL A 69 -26.05 3.04 6.17
C VAL A 69 -26.36 4.55 6.14
N PHE A 70 -25.89 5.27 5.12
CA PHE A 70 -26.21 6.70 4.93
C PHE A 70 -27.72 6.91 4.81
N LYS A 71 -28.39 6.09 4.01
CA LYS A 71 -29.85 6.16 3.85
C LYS A 71 -30.59 5.86 5.15
N LYS A 72 -30.17 4.83 5.90
CA LYS A 72 -30.80 4.44 7.18
C LYS A 72 -30.66 5.52 8.25
N ASN A 73 -29.49 6.14 8.33
CA ASN A 73 -29.17 7.16 9.34
C ASN A 73 -29.45 8.60 8.85
N LYS A 74 -30.06 8.77 7.67
CA LYS A 74 -30.45 10.06 7.07
C LYS A 74 -29.27 11.05 6.95
N ILE A 75 -28.14 10.56 6.45
CA ILE A 75 -26.94 11.36 6.22
C ILE A 75 -27.04 11.98 4.81
N ASP A 76 -27.27 13.29 4.74
CA ASP A 76 -27.49 14.04 3.49
C ASP A 76 -26.20 14.37 2.71
N LYS A 77 -25.11 13.64 2.93
CA LYS A 77 -23.85 13.81 2.18
C LYS A 77 -23.86 12.95 0.92
N PRO A 78 -23.73 13.55 -0.29
CA PRO A 78 -23.51 12.79 -1.51
C PRO A 78 -22.16 12.07 -1.47
N VAL A 79 -22.18 10.76 -1.75
CA VAL A 79 -20.99 9.90 -1.86
C VAL A 79 -20.65 9.72 -3.33
N LEU A 80 -19.55 10.32 -3.79
CA LEU A 80 -19.06 10.20 -5.16
C LEU A 80 -18.25 8.91 -5.33
N VAL A 81 -18.95 7.76 -5.31
CA VAL A 81 -18.33 6.43 -5.32
C VAL A 81 -17.32 6.25 -6.47
N GLU A 82 -17.68 6.67 -7.68
CA GLU A 82 -16.81 6.55 -8.87
C GLU A 82 -15.46 7.26 -8.72
N LYS A 83 -15.40 8.34 -7.93
CA LYS A 83 -14.15 9.05 -7.66
C LYS A 83 -13.34 8.38 -6.56
N LEU A 84 -14.01 7.98 -5.48
CA LEU A 84 -13.36 7.39 -4.31
C LEU A 84 -12.78 6.01 -4.61
N VAL A 85 -13.51 5.18 -5.36
CA VAL A 85 -13.16 3.80 -5.70
C VAL A 85 -11.89 3.70 -6.56
N LYS A 86 -11.51 4.78 -7.25
CA LYS A 86 -10.27 4.89 -8.02
C LYS A 86 -9.05 5.17 -7.15
N CYS A 87 -9.21 5.20 -5.82
CA CYS A 87 -8.15 5.40 -4.84
C CYS A 87 -7.31 6.68 -5.09
N LYS A 88 -7.91 7.71 -5.71
CA LYS A 88 -7.23 8.99 -5.93
C LYS A 88 -7.05 9.74 -4.61
N MET A 89 -5.85 10.27 -4.40
CA MET A 89 -5.46 10.92 -3.15
C MET A 89 -6.36 12.11 -2.79
N GLN A 90 -6.63 13.02 -3.74
CA GLN A 90 -7.42 14.23 -3.48
C GLN A 90 -8.87 13.91 -3.10
N ASP A 91 -9.53 13.06 -3.89
CA ASP A 91 -10.93 12.68 -3.64
C ASP A 91 -11.09 11.96 -2.29
N ASN A 92 -10.16 11.06 -1.96
CA ASN A 92 -10.17 10.34 -0.68
C ASN A 92 -9.81 11.25 0.50
N LEU A 93 -8.89 12.21 0.32
CA LEU A 93 -8.54 13.16 1.38
C LEU A 93 -9.71 14.08 1.72
N GLU A 94 -10.41 14.61 0.72
CA GLU A 94 -11.59 15.44 0.93
C GLU A 94 -12.68 14.69 1.70
N PHE A 95 -12.94 13.44 1.31
CA PHE A 95 -13.94 12.62 1.99
C PHE A 95 -13.50 12.22 3.41
N LEU A 96 -12.21 11.92 3.62
CA LEU A 96 -11.66 11.61 4.94
C LEU A 96 -11.75 12.82 5.89
N GLN A 97 -11.46 14.03 5.41
CA GLN A 97 -11.64 15.25 6.18
C GLN A 97 -13.11 15.48 6.56
N TRP A 98 -14.04 15.23 5.63
CA TRP A 98 -15.46 15.36 5.90
C TRP A 98 -15.92 14.33 6.94
N ILE A 99 -15.58 13.05 6.76
CA ILE A 99 -16.07 11.99 7.66
C ILE A 99 -15.47 12.11 9.07
N ARG A 100 -14.26 12.65 9.20
CA ARG A 100 -13.66 13.01 10.47
C ARG A 100 -14.50 14.03 11.23
N ARG A 101 -14.83 15.16 10.60
CA ARG A 101 -15.69 16.20 11.22
C ARG A 101 -17.09 15.67 11.55
N PHE A 102 -17.62 14.83 10.66
CA PHE A 102 -18.90 14.16 10.88
C PHE A 102 -18.83 13.24 12.09
N TRP A 103 -17.76 12.47 12.25
CA TRP A 103 -17.52 11.61 13.41
C TRP A 103 -17.43 12.42 14.69
N GLU A 104 -16.63 13.49 14.72
CA GLU A 104 -16.51 14.37 15.90
C GLU A 104 -17.86 14.96 16.34
N SER A 105 -18.74 15.26 15.38
CA SER A 105 -20.05 15.85 15.64
C SER A 105 -21.11 14.81 16.04
N SER A 106 -20.95 13.56 15.62
CA SER A 106 -21.99 12.52 15.74
C SER A 106 -21.65 11.46 16.80
N TYR A 107 -20.38 11.31 17.14
CA TYR A 107 -19.92 10.32 18.10
C TYR A 107 -20.35 10.70 19.51
N SER A 108 -21.05 9.79 20.18
CA SER A 108 -21.63 10.01 21.51
C SER A 108 -20.74 9.53 22.66
N GLY A 109 -19.50 9.12 22.38
CA GLY A 109 -18.53 8.70 23.41
C GLY A 109 -18.65 7.24 23.86
N GLN A 110 -19.46 6.43 23.17
CA GLN A 110 -19.64 5.01 23.52
C GLN A 110 -18.34 4.21 23.31
N PRO A 111 -18.02 3.22 24.16
CA PRO A 111 -16.84 2.38 23.91
C PRO A 111 -17.00 1.60 22.59
N TYR A 112 -15.94 1.59 21.78
CA TYR A 112 -15.92 0.91 20.49
C TYR A 112 -14.68 -0.01 20.40
N ASP A 113 -14.91 -1.31 20.21
CA ASP A 113 -13.84 -2.29 19.94
C ASP A 113 -13.81 -2.61 18.43
N PRO A 114 -12.91 -2.00 17.66
CA PRO A 114 -12.86 -2.20 16.22
C PRO A 114 -12.45 -3.63 15.83
N VAL A 115 -11.64 -4.32 16.63
CA VAL A 115 -11.13 -5.66 16.31
C VAL A 115 -12.24 -6.69 16.50
N ALA A 116 -12.98 -6.60 17.59
CA ALA A 116 -14.15 -7.46 17.82
C ALA A 116 -15.22 -7.27 16.73
N ARG A 117 -15.43 -6.03 16.26
CA ARG A 117 -16.38 -5.73 15.17
C ARG A 117 -15.95 -6.33 13.83
N ARG A 118 -14.63 -6.47 13.59
CA ARG A 118 -14.07 -7.23 12.46
C ARG A 118 -14.03 -8.75 12.68
N ARG A 119 -14.48 -9.24 13.83
CA ARG A 119 -14.40 -10.66 14.24
C ARG A 119 -12.96 -11.18 14.26
N GLY A 120 -12.00 -10.32 14.61
CA GLY A 120 -10.58 -10.68 14.62
C GLY A 120 -9.95 -10.79 13.23
N ALA A 121 -10.66 -10.43 12.14
CA ALA A 121 -10.03 -10.33 10.83
C ALA A 121 -8.94 -9.25 10.89
N PRO A 122 -7.68 -9.59 10.52
CA PRO A 122 -6.64 -8.58 10.35
C PRO A 122 -7.12 -7.60 9.29
N ALA A 123 -6.90 -6.32 9.53
CA ALA A 123 -7.14 -5.29 8.54
C ALA A 123 -5.77 -4.90 7.99
N ASP A 124 -5.29 -5.72 7.07
CA ASP A 124 -4.04 -5.47 6.40
C ASP A 124 -4.20 -4.22 5.53
N PRO A 125 -3.20 -3.33 5.48
CA PRO A 125 -3.25 -2.19 4.59
C PRO A 125 -3.54 -2.67 3.15
N PRO A 126 -4.63 -2.23 2.49
CA PRO A 126 -4.93 -2.69 1.15
C PRO A 126 -3.78 -2.30 0.22
N ALA A 127 -3.42 -3.22 -0.68
CA ALA A 127 -2.44 -2.98 -1.73
C ALA A 127 -2.86 -1.71 -2.48
N THR A 128 -2.04 -0.67 -2.38
CA THR A 128 -2.33 0.62 -3.00
C THR A 128 -2.40 0.42 -4.52
N ILE A 129 -3.56 0.66 -5.15
CA ILE A 129 -3.75 0.60 -6.62
C ILE A 129 -3.23 1.90 -7.29
N ALA A 130 -2.35 2.65 -6.65
CA ALA A 130 -1.81 3.89 -7.22
C ALA A 130 -0.51 3.60 -8.00
N PRO A 131 -0.29 4.28 -9.14
CA PRO A 131 0.91 4.09 -9.95
C PRO A 131 2.15 4.48 -9.14
N LEU A 132 3.19 3.65 -9.23
CA LEU A 132 4.50 3.86 -8.62
C LEU A 132 5.02 5.24 -9.01
N ARG A 133 5.05 6.19 -8.06
CA ARG A 133 5.80 7.43 -8.21
C ARG A 133 7.14 7.26 -7.53
N ALA A 134 8.18 7.39 -8.36
CA ALA A 134 9.59 7.38 -8.00
C ALA A 134 9.91 8.27 -6.79
N GLY A 135 10.68 7.72 -5.85
CA GLY A 135 11.26 8.48 -4.76
C GLY A 135 12.36 9.42 -5.26
N PRO A 136 12.56 10.58 -4.61
CA PRO A 136 13.61 11.51 -5.01
C PRO A 136 14.99 11.01 -4.58
N GLY A 137 15.94 11.20 -5.49
CA GLY A 137 17.31 10.75 -5.40
C GLY A 137 18.10 11.29 -4.20
N LEU A 138 19.09 10.49 -3.84
CA LEU A 138 20.16 10.82 -2.91
C LEU A 138 20.99 11.97 -3.50
N SER A 139 20.79 13.19 -3.03
CA SER A 139 21.74 14.30 -3.29
C SER A 139 22.86 14.27 -2.27
N ALA A 140 24.04 13.86 -2.72
CA ALA A 140 25.31 14.14 -2.07
C ALA A 140 25.84 15.51 -2.52
N SER A 141 26.03 16.42 -1.57
CA SER A 141 26.84 17.65 -1.67
C SER A 141 26.96 18.25 -0.26
N THR A 142 28.01 18.88 0.25
CA THR A 142 29.43 19.05 -0.08
C THR A 142 30.02 19.85 1.11
N SER A 143 31.32 19.70 1.37
CA SER A 143 32.24 20.72 1.92
C SER A 143 32.01 21.38 3.30
N GLY A 144 33.04 21.27 4.16
CA GLY A 144 33.83 22.47 4.51
C GLY A 144 33.82 23.00 5.95
N ALA A 145 35.01 22.93 6.57
CA ALA A 145 35.65 23.93 7.44
C ALA A 145 35.44 23.94 8.99
N ARG A 146 36.58 23.68 9.66
CA ARG A 146 37.25 24.48 10.71
C ARG A 146 36.62 24.61 12.12
N GLY A 147 37.21 23.87 13.07
CA GLY A 147 37.93 24.35 14.27
C GLY A 147 37.24 25.24 15.31
N SER A 148 37.17 24.78 16.57
CA SER A 148 37.60 25.55 17.75
C SER A 148 37.63 24.68 19.01
N VAL A 149 38.63 24.93 19.86
CA VAL A 149 38.96 24.26 21.12
C VAL A 149 38.33 25.00 22.30
N GLY A 150 37.74 24.25 23.24
CA GLY A 150 37.78 24.56 24.68
C GLY A 150 36.48 25.07 25.33
N ARG A 151 35.96 24.31 26.31
CA ARG A 151 35.89 24.68 27.75
C ARG A 151 34.87 23.86 28.58
N LYS A 152 35.43 22.97 29.41
CA LYS A 152 35.14 22.56 30.81
C LYS A 152 33.74 22.76 31.47
N THR A 153 33.10 21.62 31.82
CA THR A 153 32.48 21.15 33.11
C THR A 153 31.23 21.87 33.71
N PRO A 154 30.38 21.23 34.57
CA PRO A 154 30.64 20.05 35.41
C PRO A 154 29.53 18.96 35.54
N VAL A 155 29.94 17.90 36.24
CA VAL A 155 29.25 16.68 36.68
C VAL A 155 28.14 16.94 37.70
N GLY A 156 27.05 16.14 37.66
CA GLY A 156 26.29 15.75 38.84
C GLY A 156 24.78 15.61 38.62
N GLY A 157 24.27 14.37 38.58
CA GLY A 157 22.83 14.11 38.65
C GLY A 157 22.46 12.71 38.19
N ALA A 158 22.40 11.77 39.14
CA ALA A 158 21.98 10.40 38.88
C ALA A 158 20.46 10.29 38.71
N ARG A 159 20.06 9.34 37.85
CA ARG A 159 18.88 8.44 37.90
C ARG A 159 17.76 8.64 36.86
N THR A 160 17.43 7.48 36.29
CA THR A 160 16.13 6.99 35.79
C THR A 160 15.60 7.52 34.46
N GLY A 161 15.58 6.65 33.44
CA GLY A 161 14.73 6.86 32.26
C GLY A 161 15.05 6.10 30.96
N SER A 162 15.99 5.16 30.88
CA SER A 162 16.32 4.48 29.60
C SER A 162 15.50 3.20 29.34
N ALA A 163 14.25 3.12 29.79
CA ALA A 163 13.33 2.05 29.38
C ALA A 163 12.64 2.39 28.04
N ALA A 164 12.37 3.68 27.78
CA ALA A 164 11.62 4.11 26.58
C ALA A 164 12.41 3.99 25.27
N GLY A 165 13.74 4.15 25.29
CA GLY A 165 14.58 4.03 24.10
C GLY A 165 14.83 2.57 23.67
N GLY A 166 14.85 1.63 24.62
CA GLY A 166 15.00 0.20 24.34
C GLY A 166 13.75 -0.39 23.68
N GLU A 167 12.56 0.05 24.11
CA GLU A 167 11.29 -0.39 23.56
C GLU A 167 11.07 0.12 22.13
N GLN A 168 11.46 1.37 21.84
CA GLN A 168 11.45 1.94 20.50
C GLN A 168 12.48 1.26 19.57
N LEU A 169 13.68 0.95 20.10
CA LEU A 169 14.70 0.23 19.34
C LEU A 169 14.27 -1.21 19.03
N ALA A 170 13.63 -1.89 19.98
CA ALA A 170 13.09 -3.24 19.79
C ALA A 170 11.92 -3.25 18.79
N ALA A 171 11.02 -2.26 18.86
CA ALA A 171 9.94 -2.11 17.90
C ALA A 171 10.45 -1.84 16.47
N ALA A 172 11.47 -0.98 16.33
CA ALA A 172 12.11 -0.71 15.04
C ALA A 172 12.82 -1.96 14.48
N GLN A 173 13.52 -2.72 15.33
CA GLN A 173 14.15 -3.99 14.92
C GLN A 173 13.13 -5.04 14.47
N GLN A 174 11.97 -5.10 15.14
CA GLN A 174 10.89 -5.99 14.76
C GLN A 174 10.28 -5.60 13.41
N GLN A 175 10.07 -4.30 13.16
CA GLN A 175 9.60 -3.80 11.86
C GLN A 175 10.58 -4.09 10.72
N VAL A 176 11.89 -3.90 10.95
CA VAL A 176 12.92 -4.26 9.96
C VAL A 176 12.86 -5.75 9.65
N LYS A 177 12.74 -6.61 10.67
CA LYS A 177 12.65 -8.06 10.48
C LYS A 177 11.41 -8.47 9.69
N GLU A 178 10.26 -7.88 10.00
CA GLU A 178 9.01 -8.15 9.28
C GLU A 178 9.08 -7.68 7.83
N MET A 179 9.63 -6.49 7.59
CA MET A 179 9.82 -5.96 6.24
C MET A 179 10.81 -6.79 5.43
N SER A 180 11.91 -7.27 6.05
CA SER A 180 12.83 -8.20 5.41
C SER A 180 12.15 -9.51 5.02
N ALA A 181 11.31 -10.08 5.90
CA ALA A 181 10.55 -11.29 5.57
C ALA A 181 9.53 -11.06 4.45
N HIS A 182 8.91 -9.87 4.40
CA HIS A 182 8.00 -9.51 3.32
C HIS A 182 8.73 -9.34 1.99
N LEU A 183 9.89 -8.68 1.99
CA LEU A 183 10.73 -8.53 0.79
C LEU A 183 11.20 -9.89 0.28
N GLU A 184 11.61 -10.80 1.16
CA GLU A 184 11.97 -12.17 0.78
C GLU A 184 10.80 -12.92 0.12
N GLY A 185 9.58 -12.72 0.64
CA GLY A 185 8.36 -13.24 0.03
C GLY A 185 8.11 -12.68 -1.37
N LEU A 186 8.25 -11.36 -1.54
CA LEU A 186 8.10 -10.69 -2.83
C LEU A 186 9.18 -11.10 -3.83
N GLU A 187 10.42 -11.30 -3.40
CA GLU A 187 11.51 -11.80 -4.24
C GLU A 187 11.21 -13.22 -4.73
N LYS A 188 10.71 -14.10 -3.86
CA LYS A 188 10.27 -15.45 -4.24
C LYS A 188 9.12 -15.41 -5.25
N GLU A 189 8.14 -14.53 -5.06
CA GLU A 189 7.05 -14.35 -6.02
C GLU A 189 7.55 -13.80 -7.36
N ARG A 190 8.43 -12.78 -7.33
CA ARG A 190 9.07 -12.23 -8.54
C ARG A 190 9.80 -13.33 -9.31
N ASP A 191 10.64 -14.10 -8.64
CA ASP A 191 11.45 -15.15 -9.27
C ASP A 191 10.56 -16.27 -9.81
N PHE A 192 9.48 -16.61 -9.10
CA PHE A 192 8.49 -17.58 -9.56
C PHE A 192 7.79 -17.15 -10.85
N TYR A 193 7.37 -15.88 -10.95
CA TYR A 193 6.75 -15.37 -12.17
C TYR A 193 7.76 -15.20 -13.31
N PHE A 194 8.97 -14.73 -13.00
CA PHE A 194 10.05 -14.63 -13.97
C PHE A 194 10.40 -15.98 -14.59
N ALA A 195 10.57 -17.02 -13.77
CA ALA A 195 10.83 -18.37 -14.25
C ALA A 195 9.73 -18.88 -15.19
N LYS A 196 8.45 -18.65 -14.86
CA LYS A 196 7.34 -19.03 -15.76
C LYS A 196 7.35 -18.26 -17.07
N LEU A 197 7.62 -16.96 -17.04
CA LEU A 197 7.70 -16.15 -18.24
C LEU A 197 8.89 -16.57 -19.12
N ARG A 198 10.01 -16.93 -18.49
CA ARG A 198 11.19 -17.49 -19.17
C ARG A 198 10.87 -18.84 -19.83
N ASP A 199 10.17 -19.74 -19.14
CA ASP A 199 9.73 -21.02 -19.72
C ASP A 199 8.84 -20.79 -20.96
N ILE A 200 7.89 -19.85 -20.87
CA ILE A 200 7.02 -19.47 -21.99
C ILE A 200 7.85 -18.88 -23.15
N GLU A 201 8.81 -18.00 -22.86
CA GLU A 201 9.69 -17.40 -23.85
C GLU A 201 10.47 -18.47 -24.63
N ILE A 202 11.06 -19.45 -23.93
CA ILE A 202 11.78 -20.57 -24.56
C ILE A 202 10.86 -21.34 -25.50
N LEU A 203 9.65 -21.68 -25.06
CA LEU A 203 8.69 -22.43 -25.87
C LEU A 203 8.29 -21.66 -27.14
N VAL A 204 8.06 -20.35 -27.02
CA VAL A 204 7.72 -19.49 -28.16
C VAL A 204 8.88 -19.41 -29.14
N GLN A 205 10.11 -19.16 -28.66
CA GLN A 205 11.31 -19.09 -29.50
C GLN A 205 11.55 -20.40 -30.26
N GLN A 206 11.50 -21.54 -29.57
CA GLN A 206 11.67 -22.87 -30.19
C GLN A 206 10.63 -23.12 -31.28
N GLN A 207 9.36 -22.79 -31.02
CA GLN A 207 8.30 -23.01 -32.00
C GLN A 207 8.45 -22.10 -33.24
N MET A 208 8.92 -20.87 -33.03
CA MET A 208 9.20 -19.94 -34.14
C MET A 208 10.39 -20.42 -34.99
N GLU A 209 11.46 -20.92 -34.37
CA GLU A 209 12.63 -21.50 -35.07
C GLU A 209 12.24 -22.73 -35.93
N VAL A 210 11.37 -23.61 -35.39
CA VAL A 210 10.83 -24.75 -36.14
C VAL A 210 10.02 -24.29 -37.36
N LEU A 211 9.17 -23.26 -37.22
CA LEU A 211 8.41 -22.74 -38.36
C LEU A 211 9.31 -22.14 -39.43
N GLU A 212 10.38 -21.44 -39.03
CA GLU A 212 11.35 -20.85 -39.94
C GLU A 212 12.15 -21.93 -40.71
N THR A 213 12.63 -22.95 -40.01
CA THR A 213 13.37 -24.06 -40.64
C THR A 213 12.50 -24.91 -41.57
N GLU A 214 11.20 -25.05 -41.28
CA GLU A 214 10.22 -25.71 -42.14
C GLU A 214 9.72 -24.83 -43.30
N GLY A 215 10.12 -23.56 -43.37
CA GLY A 215 9.70 -22.62 -44.40
C GLY A 215 8.20 -22.25 -44.32
N LYS A 216 7.60 -22.38 -43.15
CA LYS A 216 6.19 -22.04 -42.90
C LYS A 216 6.04 -20.56 -42.58
N GLU A 217 4.85 -20.03 -42.82
CA GLU A 217 4.53 -18.66 -42.41
C GLU A 217 4.61 -18.51 -40.89
N LYS A 218 5.00 -17.31 -40.45
CA LYS A 218 5.09 -16.96 -39.02
C LYS A 218 3.70 -17.00 -38.39
N ASP A 219 3.60 -17.60 -37.21
CA ASP A 219 2.35 -17.61 -36.46
C ASP A 219 2.15 -16.24 -35.77
N HIS A 220 1.10 -15.55 -36.18
CA HIS A 220 0.72 -14.24 -35.63
C HIS A 220 0.56 -14.26 -34.10
N THR A 221 0.05 -15.36 -33.55
CA THR A 221 -0.14 -15.52 -32.10
C THR A 221 1.20 -15.56 -31.37
N LEU A 222 2.20 -16.25 -31.93
CA LEU A 222 3.54 -16.33 -31.35
C LEU A 222 4.24 -14.96 -31.38
N GLU A 223 4.05 -14.19 -32.46
CA GLU A 223 4.55 -12.82 -32.57
C GLU A 223 3.92 -11.89 -31.53
N GLU A 224 2.61 -12.01 -31.29
CA GLU A 224 1.93 -11.23 -30.25
C GLU A 224 2.41 -11.58 -28.84
N ILE A 225 2.59 -12.88 -28.54
CA ILE A 225 3.14 -13.32 -27.25
C ILE A 225 4.58 -12.79 -27.08
N GLN A 226 5.41 -12.89 -28.11
CA GLN A 226 6.79 -12.38 -28.09
C GLN A 226 6.82 -10.87 -27.85
N LYS A 227 5.91 -10.12 -28.48
CA LYS A 227 5.76 -8.68 -28.27
C LYS A 227 5.37 -8.33 -26.83
N ILE A 228 4.51 -9.13 -26.18
CA ILE A 228 4.15 -8.94 -24.77
C ILE A 228 5.36 -9.19 -23.87
N LEU A 229 6.09 -10.29 -24.11
CA LEU A 229 7.26 -10.67 -23.30
C LEU A 229 8.39 -9.64 -23.35
N TYR A 230 8.60 -9.00 -24.51
CA TYR A 230 9.60 -7.94 -24.68
C TYR A 230 9.06 -6.51 -24.53
N SER A 231 7.79 -6.35 -24.18
CA SER A 231 7.26 -5.02 -23.91
C SER A 231 7.89 -4.44 -22.65
N THR A 232 8.47 -3.24 -22.75
CA THR A 232 9.00 -2.50 -21.60
C THR A 232 8.08 -1.31 -21.31
N GLU A 233 7.82 -1.02 -20.04
CA GLU A 233 7.22 0.26 -19.64
C GLU A 233 8.31 1.36 -19.58
N GLU A 234 7.99 2.61 -19.93
CA GLU A 234 8.91 3.75 -19.82
C GLU A 234 9.44 3.87 -18.38
N GLY A 235 10.70 3.47 -18.17
CA GLY A 235 11.37 3.45 -16.86
C GLY A 235 11.76 2.07 -16.35
N PHE A 236 11.42 0.99 -17.06
CA PHE A 236 11.97 -0.36 -16.83
C PHE A 236 13.08 -0.63 -17.86
N GLU A 237 14.29 -0.14 -17.58
CA GLU A 237 15.46 -0.55 -18.35
C GLU A 237 15.76 -2.01 -18.01
N VAL A 238 15.76 -2.88 -19.02
CA VAL A 238 16.46 -4.17 -18.93
C VAL A 238 17.91 -3.81 -18.61
N PRO A 239 18.50 -4.27 -17.48
CA PRO A 239 19.91 -4.04 -17.23
C PRO A 239 20.71 -4.49 -18.45
N GLU A 240 21.49 -3.58 -19.05
CA GLU A 240 22.49 -3.89 -20.07
C GLU A 240 23.48 -4.90 -19.46
N GLY A 241 23.16 -6.19 -19.57
CA GLY A 241 23.92 -7.25 -18.90
C GLY A 241 23.29 -8.64 -19.03
N ALA A 242 21.99 -8.77 -19.27
CA ALA A 242 21.38 -10.09 -19.52
C ALA A 242 21.53 -10.58 -20.98
N ALA A 243 22.20 -9.82 -21.84
CA ALA A 243 22.45 -10.16 -23.24
C ALA A 243 23.83 -10.80 -23.49
N ALA A 244 24.55 -11.22 -22.44
CA ALA A 244 25.82 -11.92 -22.60
C ALA A 244 26.07 -12.88 -21.42
N ASP A 245 25.32 -13.99 -21.40
CA ASP A 245 25.84 -15.27 -20.93
C ASP A 245 25.37 -16.32 -21.97
N GLU A 246 25.87 -16.15 -23.19
CA GLU A 246 26.14 -17.28 -24.06
C GLU A 246 27.31 -18.06 -23.43
N GLU A 247 27.17 -19.38 -23.35
CA GLU A 247 28.14 -20.35 -22.83
C GLU A 247 28.44 -20.31 -21.31
N GLU A 248 27.80 -21.20 -20.55
CA GLU A 248 28.59 -22.23 -19.87
C GLU A 248 27.90 -23.61 -19.97
N THR A 249 28.66 -24.51 -20.55
CA THR A 249 28.43 -25.94 -20.76
C THR A 249 28.58 -26.68 -19.43
N PHE A 250 27.60 -27.53 -19.07
CA PHE A 250 27.79 -28.97 -18.82
C PHE A 250 26.46 -29.72 -18.68
#